data_AF-A0AAU4P865-F1
#
_entry.id   AF-A0AAU4P865-F1
#
_cell.length_a   1.000
_cell.length_b   1.000
_cell.length_c   1.000
_cell.angle_alpha   90.00
_cell.angle_beta   90.00
_cell.angle_gamma   90.00
#
_symmetry.space_group_name_H-M   'P 1'
#
loop_
_entity.id
_entity.type
_entity.pdbx_description
1 polymer ?
#
loop_
_entity_poly.entity_id
_entity_poly.type
_entity_poly.pdbx_seq_one_letter_code
_entity_poly.pdbx_strand_id
1 'polypeptide(L)'
;MPTEPPYLRIAAELRRRIVSRELAPGERLPSTRALVREWGVAMATATKALSVLRAEGLVRAVPGVGTVVAERGPRLAAGEGPALNRERIVRTAVGLADAEGLPSVSMRRVATVLGTSTMALYRHVPGKAELVRLMSEAVFGERPLGPVPQHWRTGLELASRWLRAVYGRHPWMVQAMASFTRPTASPHAMGYTEWVLRALRGTGLPPHAMLHTHLTLFAYVQGVALAADMEAQALQDTGLSEEEWMTRNEPQFEAVSTGGHFPVLHSLFEHDDFELDLDVLFEFGLHRTLDGIAVMIGETSA
;
A
#
# COMPACT_ATOMS: atom_id res chain seq x y z
N MET A 1 -9.80 27.49 8.85
CA MET A 1 -10.57 26.71 7.87
C MET A 1 -9.61 26.23 6.80
N PRO A 2 -9.49 24.93 6.49
CA PRO A 2 -8.59 24.49 5.44
C PRO A 2 -9.11 25.03 4.11
N THR A 3 -8.29 25.86 3.46
CA THR A 3 -8.57 26.45 2.15
C THR A 3 -8.64 25.34 1.12
N GLU A 4 -9.77 25.25 0.43
CA GLU A 4 -9.95 24.26 -0.64
C GLU A 4 -8.81 24.38 -1.67
N PRO A 5 -8.12 23.26 -2.01
CA PRO A 5 -7.01 23.27 -2.94
C PRO A 5 -7.34 24.01 -4.26
N PRO A 6 -6.42 24.86 -4.79
CA PRO A 6 -6.71 25.72 -5.95
C PRO A 6 -7.25 24.99 -7.19
N TYR A 7 -6.80 23.74 -7.44
CA TYR A 7 -7.29 22.96 -8.59
C TYR A 7 -8.76 22.53 -8.44
N LEU A 8 -9.25 22.31 -7.20
CA LEU A 8 -10.65 21.95 -6.94
C LEU A 8 -11.57 23.15 -7.15
N ARG A 9 -11.12 24.35 -6.81
CA ARG A 9 -11.86 25.60 -7.10
C ARG A 9 -12.01 25.83 -8.61
N ILE A 10 -10.94 25.63 -9.38
CA ILE A 10 -10.97 25.73 -10.84
C ILE A 10 -11.92 24.68 -11.44
N ALA A 11 -11.82 23.43 -10.97
CA ALA A 11 -12.70 22.36 -11.44
C ALA A 11 -14.17 22.60 -11.09
N ALA A 12 -14.47 23.10 -9.89
CA ALA A 12 -15.82 23.43 -9.46
C ALA A 12 -16.46 24.52 -10.32
N GLU A 13 -15.70 25.56 -10.65
CA GLU A 13 -16.18 26.65 -11.49
C GLU A 13 -16.43 26.20 -12.94
N LEU A 14 -15.48 25.47 -13.54
CA LEU A 14 -15.68 24.91 -14.88
C LEU A 14 -16.84 23.90 -14.92
N ARG A 15 -17.02 23.09 -13.88
CA ARG A 15 -18.17 22.20 -13.71
C ARG A 15 -19.48 22.98 -13.68
N ARG A 16 -19.53 24.08 -12.90
CA ARG A 16 -20.71 24.95 -12.83
C ARG A 16 -21.09 25.45 -14.22
N ARG A 17 -20.12 25.94 -15.00
CA ARG A 17 -20.32 26.43 -16.37
C ARG A 17 -20.80 25.35 -17.36
N ILE A 18 -20.32 24.13 -17.22
CA ILE A 18 -20.77 23.00 -18.05
C ILE A 18 -22.22 22.61 -17.69
N VAL A 19 -22.54 22.56 -16.39
CA VAL A 19 -23.88 22.19 -15.90
C VAL A 19 -24.91 23.29 -16.21
N SER A 20 -24.54 24.56 -16.08
CA SER A 20 -25.40 25.71 -16.42
C SER A 20 -25.55 25.93 -17.93
N ARG A 21 -24.85 25.14 -18.76
CA ARG A 21 -24.79 25.26 -20.23
C ARG A 21 -24.19 26.57 -20.73
N GLU A 22 -23.41 27.27 -19.89
CA GLU A 22 -22.53 28.37 -20.32
C GLU A 22 -21.37 27.85 -21.18
N LEU A 23 -21.01 26.57 -21.04
CA LEU A 23 -20.14 25.84 -21.96
C LEU A 23 -20.96 24.71 -22.59
N ALA A 24 -21.20 24.82 -23.90
CA ALA A 24 -22.04 23.87 -24.63
C ALA A 24 -21.30 22.53 -24.87
N PRO A 25 -22.02 21.41 -25.00
CA PRO A 25 -21.42 20.14 -25.38
C PRO A 25 -20.67 20.26 -26.72
N GLY A 26 -19.43 19.77 -26.77
CA GLY A 26 -18.53 19.93 -27.92
C GLY A 26 -17.72 21.23 -27.94
N GLU A 27 -18.04 22.20 -27.07
CA GLU A 27 -17.29 23.46 -26.97
C GLU A 27 -15.90 23.24 -26.35
N ARG A 28 -14.92 24.01 -26.80
CA ARG A 28 -13.56 23.97 -26.24
C ARG A 28 -13.51 24.62 -24.87
N LEU A 29 -12.89 23.94 -23.92
CA LEU A 29 -12.48 24.55 -22.66
C LEU A 29 -11.26 25.46 -22.85
N PRO A 30 -11.05 26.42 -21.93
CA PRO A 30 -9.79 27.14 -21.83
C PRO A 30 -8.61 26.15 -21.77
N SER A 31 -7.57 26.42 -22.56
CA SER A 31 -6.34 25.62 -22.54
C SER A 31 -5.65 25.72 -21.17
N THR A 32 -4.76 24.77 -20.85
CA THR A 32 -3.96 24.82 -19.62
C THR A 32 -3.24 26.17 -19.45
N ARG A 33 -2.69 26.72 -20.53
CA ARG A 33 -2.05 28.05 -20.53
C ARG A 33 -3.02 29.20 -20.24
N ALA A 34 -4.26 29.10 -20.71
CA ALA A 34 -5.29 30.09 -20.42
C ALA A 34 -5.72 30.03 -18.95
N LEU A 35 -5.91 28.83 -18.40
CA LEU A 35 -6.23 28.63 -16.99
C LEU A 35 -5.13 29.14 -16.06
N VAL A 36 -3.85 28.93 -16.41
CA VAL A 36 -2.72 29.50 -15.67
C VAL A 36 -2.77 31.02 -15.62
N ARG A 37 -3.08 31.67 -16.75
CA ARG A 37 -3.15 33.13 -16.85
C ARG A 37 -4.34 33.71 -16.06
N GLU A 38 -5.49 33.06 -16.17
CA GLU A 38 -6.75 33.52 -15.58
C GLU A 38 -6.77 33.31 -14.06
N TRP A 39 -6.23 32.19 -13.57
CA TRP A 39 -6.29 31.81 -12.15
C TRP A 39 -4.99 32.04 -11.39
N GLY A 40 -3.91 32.47 -12.05
CA GLY A 40 -2.61 32.71 -11.42
C GLY A 40 -1.99 31.46 -10.78
N VAL A 41 -2.23 30.28 -11.34
CA VAL A 41 -1.76 28.99 -10.80
C VAL A 41 -0.63 28.38 -11.61
N ALA A 42 0.13 27.46 -11.01
CA ALA A 42 1.11 26.66 -11.74
C ALA A 42 0.45 25.77 -12.83
N MET A 43 1.19 25.46 -13.90
CA MET A 43 0.74 24.58 -15.00
C MET A 43 0.26 23.20 -14.51
N ALA A 44 0.92 22.64 -13.49
CA ALA A 44 0.52 21.37 -12.88
C ALA A 44 -0.87 21.44 -12.24
N THR A 45 -1.21 22.56 -11.58
CA THR A 45 -2.52 22.81 -10.95
C THR A 45 -3.64 22.92 -11.98
N ALA A 46 -3.39 23.66 -13.08
CA ALA A 46 -4.35 23.76 -14.18
C ALA A 46 -4.57 22.41 -14.88
N THR A 47 -3.51 21.62 -15.06
CA THR A 47 -3.59 20.25 -15.62
C THR A 47 -4.36 19.32 -14.70
N LYS A 48 -4.15 19.43 -13.39
CA LYS A 48 -4.87 18.66 -12.37
C LYS A 48 -6.37 18.99 -12.36
N ALA A 49 -6.74 20.26 -12.49
CA ALA A 49 -8.16 20.68 -12.59
C ALA A 49 -8.86 20.08 -13.82
N LEU A 50 -8.21 20.12 -14.99
CA LEU A 50 -8.75 19.50 -16.21
C LEU A 50 -8.82 17.97 -16.12
N SER A 51 -7.90 17.36 -15.39
CA SER A 51 -7.88 15.91 -15.15
C SER A 51 -9.04 15.47 -14.25
N VAL A 52 -9.38 16.26 -13.23
CA VAL A 52 -10.56 16.04 -12.38
C VAL A 52 -11.85 16.06 -13.21
N LEU A 53 -12.03 17.08 -14.06
CA LEU A 53 -13.20 17.17 -14.95
C LEU A 53 -13.27 16.01 -15.95
N ARG A 54 -12.12 15.49 -16.40
CA ARG A 54 -12.04 14.31 -17.27
C ARG A 54 -12.44 13.04 -16.54
N ALA A 55 -11.97 12.86 -15.30
CA ALA A 55 -12.36 11.76 -14.45
C ALA A 55 -13.88 11.77 -14.14
N GLU A 56 -14.47 12.96 -14.08
CA GLU A 56 -15.92 13.17 -13.93
C GLU A 56 -16.71 12.97 -15.24
N GLY A 57 -16.04 12.73 -16.37
CA GLY A 57 -16.67 12.55 -17.67
C GLY A 57 -17.27 13.83 -18.27
N LEU A 58 -17.02 15.00 -17.68
CA LEU A 58 -17.55 16.28 -18.14
C LEU A 58 -16.81 16.80 -19.36
N VAL A 59 -15.55 16.37 -19.56
CA VAL A 59 -14.69 16.83 -20.66
C VAL A 59 -13.85 15.69 -21.23
N ARG A 60 -13.46 15.81 -22.51
CA ARG A 60 -12.57 14.87 -23.21
C ARG A 60 -11.45 15.60 -23.93
N ALA A 61 -10.28 14.98 -24.03
CA ALA A 61 -9.19 15.49 -24.87
C ALA A 61 -9.39 15.05 -26.32
N VAL A 62 -9.23 15.98 -27.26
CA VAL A 62 -9.27 15.71 -28.70
C VAL A 62 -7.92 16.13 -29.30
N PRO A 63 -7.19 15.20 -29.93
CA PRO A 63 -5.91 15.51 -30.58
C PRO A 63 -6.02 16.69 -31.55
N GLY A 64 -5.07 17.63 -31.50
CA GLY A 64 -5.08 18.85 -32.32
C GLY A 64 -6.13 19.90 -31.93
N VAL A 65 -7.05 19.58 -31.00
CA VAL A 65 -8.17 20.45 -30.62
C VAL A 65 -8.11 20.89 -29.16
N GLY A 66 -7.52 20.09 -28.27
CA GLY A 66 -7.46 20.36 -26.85
C GLY A 66 -8.62 19.73 -26.08
N THR A 67 -8.98 20.27 -24.93
CA THR A 67 -10.06 19.73 -24.08
C THR A 67 -11.40 20.31 -24.50
N VAL A 68 -12.40 19.47 -24.76
CA VAL A 68 -13.77 19.87 -25.13
C VAL A 68 -14.79 19.31 -24.14
N VAL A 69 -15.92 19.99 -23.97
CA VAL A 69 -17.06 19.51 -23.17
C VAL A 69 -17.63 18.24 -23.80
N ALA A 70 -17.90 17.22 -22.98
CA ALA A 70 -18.46 15.97 -23.45
C ALA A 70 -19.90 16.16 -23.98
N GLU A 71 -20.28 15.48 -25.07
CA GLU A 71 -21.58 15.61 -25.75
C GLU A 71 -22.80 15.15 -24.91
N ARG A 72 -22.56 14.47 -23.78
CA ARG A 72 -23.61 14.01 -22.87
C ARG A 72 -23.55 14.80 -21.55
N GLY A 73 -24.34 15.87 -21.46
CA GLY A 73 -24.74 16.46 -20.17
C GLY A 73 -25.54 15.45 -19.32
N PRO A 74 -25.70 15.67 -18.00
CA PRO A 74 -25.89 14.60 -17.02
C PRO A 74 -27.24 13.90 -17.18
N ARG A 75 -27.25 12.81 -17.98
CA ARG A 75 -28.00 11.63 -17.56
C ARG A 75 -27.14 10.96 -16.51
N LEU A 76 -27.71 10.76 -15.34
CA LEU A 76 -27.25 9.80 -14.35
C LEU A 76 -26.90 8.51 -15.08
N ALA A 77 -25.63 8.35 -15.45
CA ALA A 77 -25.11 7.15 -16.09
C ALA A 77 -24.92 6.10 -15.00
N ALA A 78 -26.04 5.64 -14.46
CA ALA A 78 -26.14 4.29 -13.97
C ALA A 78 -25.93 3.39 -15.19
N GLY A 79 -24.71 2.86 -15.33
CA GLY A 79 -24.49 1.63 -16.09
C GLY A 79 -23.88 1.74 -17.49
N GLU A 80 -22.65 2.26 -17.61
CA GLU A 80 -21.71 1.82 -18.66
C GLU A 80 -20.29 1.58 -18.08
N GLY A 81 -20.23 1.26 -16.79
CA GLY A 81 -19.12 0.51 -16.19
C GLY A 81 -19.67 -0.82 -15.66
N PRO A 82 -18.86 -1.89 -15.55
CA PRO A 82 -19.33 -3.15 -14.99
C PRO A 82 -20.05 -2.89 -13.67
N ALA A 83 -21.21 -3.55 -13.50
CA ALA A 83 -22.10 -3.33 -12.36
C ALA A 83 -21.31 -3.33 -11.05
N LEU A 84 -21.67 -2.44 -10.12
CA LEU A 84 -21.05 -2.39 -8.81
C LEU A 84 -21.14 -3.78 -8.17
N ASN A 85 -19.99 -4.39 -7.92
CA ASN A 85 -19.88 -5.69 -7.28
C ASN A 85 -18.78 -5.62 -6.21
N ARG A 86 -18.74 -6.65 -5.34
CA ARG A 86 -17.80 -6.71 -4.23
C ARG A 86 -16.35 -6.66 -4.69
N GLU A 87 -16.00 -7.38 -5.75
CA GLU A 87 -14.63 -7.42 -6.29
C GLU A 87 -14.14 -6.05 -6.77
N ARG A 88 -15.00 -5.29 -7.47
CA ARG A 88 -14.68 -3.94 -7.93
C ARG A 88 -14.48 -2.98 -6.76
N ILE A 89 -15.31 -3.09 -5.73
CA ILE A 89 -15.18 -2.31 -4.49
C ILE A 89 -13.84 -2.59 -3.82
N VAL A 90 -13.51 -3.87 -3.64
CA VAL A 90 -12.28 -4.33 -2.99
C VAL A 90 -11.06 -3.88 -3.77
N ARG A 91 -11.03 -4.10 -5.10
CA ARG A 91 -9.91 -3.70 -5.97
C ARG A 91 -9.66 -2.20 -5.93
N THR A 92 -10.72 -1.39 -5.94
CA THR A 92 -10.58 0.07 -5.81
C THR A 92 -10.07 0.47 -4.42
N ALA A 93 -10.50 -0.22 -3.36
CA ALA A 93 -10.01 0.04 -2.02
C ALA A 93 -8.53 -0.37 -1.84
N VAL A 94 -8.10 -1.50 -2.42
CA VAL A 94 -6.69 -1.92 -2.47
C VAL A 94 -5.84 -0.86 -3.17
N GLY A 95 -6.24 -0.43 -4.38
CA GLY A 95 -5.48 0.59 -5.10
C GLY A 95 -5.40 1.95 -4.38
N LEU A 96 -6.44 2.32 -3.61
CA LEU A 96 -6.38 3.50 -2.73
C LEU A 96 -5.39 3.29 -1.58
N ALA A 97 -5.41 2.11 -0.96
CA ALA A 97 -4.51 1.79 0.15
C ALA A 97 -3.05 1.70 -0.30
N ASP A 98 -2.78 1.17 -1.49
CA ASP A 98 -1.44 1.10 -2.08
C ASP A 98 -0.88 2.50 -2.38
N ALA A 99 -1.73 3.45 -2.78
CA ALA A 99 -1.32 4.79 -3.18
C ALA A 99 -1.28 5.81 -2.02
N GLU A 100 -2.19 5.70 -1.06
CA GLU A 100 -2.43 6.71 -0.02
C GLU A 100 -2.43 6.12 1.40
N GLY A 101 -2.12 4.82 1.57
CA GLY A 101 -2.11 4.13 2.85
C GLY A 101 -3.51 3.75 3.39
N LEU A 102 -3.55 2.83 4.37
CA LEU A 102 -4.81 2.35 4.99
C LEU A 102 -5.67 3.45 5.65
N PRO A 103 -5.09 4.48 6.30
CA PRO A 103 -5.88 5.55 6.91
C PRO A 103 -6.75 6.32 5.91
N SER A 104 -6.30 6.47 4.66
CA SER A 104 -7.04 7.18 3.60
C SER A 104 -8.30 6.43 3.14
N VAL A 105 -8.34 5.10 3.33
CA VAL A 105 -9.45 4.24 2.90
C VAL A 105 -10.66 4.46 3.80
N SER A 106 -11.73 5.02 3.23
CA SER A 106 -13.03 5.17 3.87
C SER A 106 -14.15 4.79 2.92
N MET A 107 -15.30 4.36 3.44
CA MET A 107 -16.46 4.01 2.62
C MET A 107 -16.83 5.15 1.66
N ARG A 108 -16.77 6.40 2.14
CA ARG A 108 -17.04 7.60 1.33
C ARG A 108 -15.99 7.80 0.22
N ARG A 109 -14.70 7.67 0.54
CA ARG A 109 -13.61 7.84 -0.44
C ARG A 109 -13.72 6.80 -1.56
N VAL A 110 -13.97 5.54 -1.22
CA VAL A 110 -14.18 4.47 -2.20
C VAL A 110 -15.42 4.76 -3.07
N ALA A 111 -16.50 5.28 -2.48
CA ALA A 111 -17.70 5.70 -3.22
C ALA A 111 -17.40 6.77 -4.26
N THR A 112 -16.67 7.81 -3.85
CA THR A 112 -16.25 8.90 -4.72
C THR A 112 -15.43 8.39 -5.90
N VAL A 113 -14.45 7.52 -5.66
CA VAL A 113 -13.60 6.96 -6.74
C VAL A 113 -14.42 6.08 -7.69
N LEU A 114 -15.39 5.34 -7.17
CA LEU A 114 -16.29 4.50 -7.98
C LEU A 114 -17.43 5.27 -8.67
N GLY A 115 -17.57 6.58 -8.42
CA GLY A 115 -18.68 7.38 -8.94
C GLY A 115 -20.06 6.92 -8.43
N THR A 116 -20.13 6.36 -7.21
CA THR A 116 -21.37 5.82 -6.63
C THR A 116 -21.66 6.43 -5.26
N SER A 117 -22.82 6.12 -4.68
CA SER A 117 -23.17 6.55 -3.32
C SER A 117 -22.60 5.59 -2.28
N THR A 118 -22.28 6.09 -1.09
CA THR A 118 -21.85 5.25 0.04
C THR A 118 -22.90 4.20 0.40
N MET A 119 -24.18 4.53 0.24
CA MET A 119 -25.29 3.59 0.45
C MET A 119 -25.27 2.41 -0.53
N ALA A 120 -24.75 2.60 -1.75
CA ALA A 120 -24.58 1.50 -2.69
C ALA A 120 -23.50 0.52 -2.25
N LEU A 121 -22.39 1.02 -1.68
CA LEU A 121 -21.32 0.18 -1.14
C LEU A 121 -21.77 -0.67 0.06
N TYR A 122 -22.54 -0.09 0.98
CA TYR A 122 -23.01 -0.80 2.17
C TYR A 122 -23.86 -2.03 1.85
N ARG A 123 -24.49 -2.10 0.68
CA ARG A 123 -25.21 -3.31 0.21
C ARG A 123 -24.28 -4.49 -0.08
N HIS A 124 -23.01 -4.23 -0.40
CA HIS A 124 -22.04 -5.27 -0.75
C HIS A 124 -21.04 -5.56 0.38
N VAL A 125 -20.68 -4.52 1.14
CA VAL A 125 -19.65 -4.55 2.19
C VAL A 125 -20.12 -3.74 3.41
N PRO A 126 -20.43 -4.39 4.55
CA PRO A 126 -20.90 -3.73 5.76
C PRO A 126 -19.77 -3.02 6.53
N GLY A 127 -19.25 -1.93 5.96
CA GLY A 127 -18.34 -1.01 6.63
C GLY A 127 -16.85 -1.28 6.43
N LYS A 128 -16.01 -0.43 7.05
CA LYS A 128 -14.55 -0.41 6.81
C LYS A 128 -13.86 -1.68 7.30
N ALA A 129 -14.24 -2.23 8.45
CA ALA A 129 -13.59 -3.44 8.98
C ALA A 129 -13.74 -4.63 8.03
N GLU A 130 -14.96 -4.86 7.52
CA GLU A 130 -15.22 -5.91 6.53
C GLU A 130 -14.57 -5.62 5.18
N LEU A 131 -14.50 -4.35 4.78
CA LEU A 131 -13.76 -3.96 3.58
C LEU A 131 -12.28 -4.32 3.71
N VAL A 132 -11.64 -3.98 4.83
CA VAL A 132 -10.23 -4.31 5.07
C VAL A 132 -10.02 -5.83 5.09
N ARG A 133 -10.91 -6.60 5.73
CA ARG A 133 -10.87 -8.07 5.67
C ARG A 133 -10.88 -8.59 4.23
N LEU A 134 -11.79 -8.10 3.40
CA LEU A 134 -11.91 -8.48 2.00
C LEU A 134 -10.72 -8.02 1.15
N MET A 135 -10.15 -6.84 1.45
CA MET A 135 -8.92 -6.37 0.83
C MET A 135 -7.75 -7.31 1.15
N SER A 136 -7.57 -7.68 2.42
CA SER A 136 -6.54 -8.65 2.82
C SER A 136 -6.74 -10.01 2.17
N GLU A 137 -7.99 -10.49 2.09
CA GLU A 137 -8.32 -11.73 1.38
C GLU A 137 -7.98 -11.66 -0.12
N ALA A 138 -8.27 -10.54 -0.79
CA ALA A 138 -7.91 -10.35 -2.19
C ALA A 138 -6.39 -10.34 -2.40
N VAL A 139 -5.65 -9.62 -1.56
CA VAL A 139 -4.17 -9.50 -1.65
C VAL A 139 -3.48 -10.86 -1.45
N PHE A 140 -3.86 -11.61 -0.42
CA PHE A 140 -3.32 -12.97 -0.20
C PHE A 140 -3.66 -13.92 -1.36
N GLY A 141 -4.74 -13.65 -2.11
CA GLY A 141 -5.16 -14.42 -3.27
C GLY A 141 -4.50 -14.03 -4.59
N GLU A 142 -3.75 -12.92 -4.68
CA GLU A 142 -3.21 -12.42 -5.96
C GLU A 142 -2.24 -13.40 -6.62
N ARG A 143 -1.37 -14.02 -5.81
CA ARG A 143 -0.33 -14.91 -6.29
C ARG A 143 -0.22 -16.11 -5.35
N PRO A 144 -0.80 -17.28 -5.66
CA PRO A 144 -0.61 -18.46 -4.81
C PRO A 144 0.85 -18.93 -4.83
N LEU A 145 1.32 -19.49 -3.71
CA LEU A 145 2.67 -20.05 -3.53
C LEU A 145 2.99 -21.25 -4.44
N GLY A 146 1.99 -21.84 -5.09
CA GLY A 146 2.16 -23.04 -5.91
C GLY A 146 2.30 -24.32 -5.06
N PRO A 147 2.85 -25.41 -5.62
CA PRO A 147 3.04 -26.66 -4.88
C PRO A 147 4.11 -26.51 -3.79
N VAL A 148 3.91 -27.22 -2.68
CA VAL A 148 4.86 -27.26 -1.56
C VAL A 148 6.13 -28.03 -1.99
N PRO A 149 7.33 -27.46 -1.87
CA PRO A 149 8.59 -28.16 -2.13
C PRO A 149 8.78 -29.38 -1.23
N GLN A 150 9.61 -30.34 -1.65
CA GLN A 150 9.91 -31.53 -0.83
C GLN A 150 10.71 -31.19 0.43
N HIS A 151 11.69 -30.29 0.33
CA HIS A 151 12.50 -29.88 1.46
C HIS A 151 11.83 -28.73 2.21
N TRP A 152 11.61 -28.93 3.52
CA TRP A 152 11.00 -27.95 4.41
C TRP A 152 11.67 -26.57 4.34
N ARG A 153 13.02 -26.53 4.30
CA ARG A 153 13.78 -25.27 4.29
C ARG A 153 13.45 -24.43 3.06
N THR A 154 13.51 -25.04 1.88
CA THR A 154 13.10 -24.41 0.62
C THR A 154 11.65 -23.93 0.67
N GLY A 155 10.76 -24.70 1.30
CA GLY A 155 9.37 -24.30 1.52
C GLY A 155 9.25 -23.03 2.36
N LEU A 156 9.89 -22.98 3.53
CA LEU A 156 9.82 -21.83 4.44
C LEU A 156 10.49 -20.58 3.84
N GLU A 157 11.59 -20.75 3.13
CA GLU A 157 12.22 -19.66 2.38
C GLU A 157 11.27 -19.07 1.33
N LEU A 158 10.61 -19.92 0.55
CA LEU A 158 9.63 -19.49 -0.46
C LEU A 158 8.45 -18.75 0.20
N ALA A 159 7.91 -19.28 1.30
CA ALA A 159 6.83 -18.64 2.05
C ALA A 159 7.22 -17.27 2.60
N SER A 160 8.40 -17.15 3.22
CA SER A 160 8.89 -15.90 3.79
C SER A 160 9.13 -14.83 2.72
N ARG A 161 9.79 -15.19 1.61
CA ARG A 161 10.03 -14.26 0.48
C ARG A 161 8.73 -13.87 -0.21
N TRP A 162 7.77 -14.79 -0.31
CA TRP A 162 6.44 -14.49 -0.82
C TRP A 162 5.69 -13.49 0.06
N LEU A 163 5.68 -13.72 1.38
CA LEU A 163 5.01 -12.82 2.33
C LEU A 163 5.66 -11.44 2.32
N ARG A 164 7.00 -11.39 2.24
CA ARG A 164 7.75 -10.14 2.05
C ARG A 164 7.33 -9.41 0.77
N ALA A 165 7.22 -10.12 -0.35
CA ALA A 165 6.78 -9.53 -1.62
C ALA A 165 5.34 -9.00 -1.56
N VAL A 166 4.46 -9.66 -0.79
CA VAL A 166 3.10 -9.15 -0.52
C VAL A 166 3.15 -7.84 0.24
N TYR A 167 3.91 -7.76 1.34
CA TYR A 167 4.04 -6.53 2.11
C TYR A 167 4.72 -5.40 1.32
N GLY A 168 5.73 -5.71 0.51
CA GLY A 168 6.39 -4.71 -0.34
C GLY A 168 5.47 -4.13 -1.43
N ARG A 169 4.51 -4.93 -1.93
CA ARG A 169 3.50 -4.43 -2.89
C ARG A 169 2.34 -3.69 -2.22
N HIS A 170 2.00 -4.08 -1.00
CA HIS A 170 0.85 -3.58 -0.28
C HIS A 170 1.25 -3.20 1.17
N PRO A 171 1.98 -2.09 1.39
CA PRO A 171 2.54 -1.76 2.72
C PRO A 171 1.50 -1.69 3.84
N TRP A 172 0.29 -1.21 3.52
CA TRP A 172 -0.86 -1.15 4.43
C TRP A 172 -1.27 -2.51 5.02
N MET A 173 -0.88 -3.64 4.40
CA MET A 173 -1.16 -4.97 4.91
C MET A 173 -0.45 -5.26 6.23
N VAL A 174 0.73 -4.67 6.47
CA VAL A 174 1.51 -4.88 7.70
C VAL A 174 0.69 -4.47 8.92
N GLN A 175 0.01 -3.32 8.83
CA GLN A 175 -0.86 -2.80 9.88
C GLN A 175 -2.17 -3.60 9.99
N ALA A 176 -2.76 -4.00 8.86
CA ALA A 176 -3.99 -4.80 8.83
C ALA A 176 -3.81 -6.19 9.46
N MET A 177 -2.60 -6.74 9.42
CA MET A 177 -2.25 -8.06 9.94
C MET A 177 -1.52 -8.01 11.30
N ALA A 178 -1.45 -6.85 11.96
CA ALA A 178 -0.72 -6.67 13.23
C ALA A 178 -1.27 -7.50 14.40
N SER A 179 -2.55 -7.90 14.36
CA SER A 179 -3.16 -8.63 15.47
C SER A 179 -3.01 -10.15 15.30
N PHE A 180 -2.09 -10.72 16.09
CA PHE A 180 -1.97 -12.17 16.25
C PHE A 180 -3.06 -12.80 17.13
N THR A 181 -3.59 -12.02 18.08
CA THR A 181 -4.57 -12.50 19.06
C THR A 181 -6.01 -12.39 18.58
N ARG A 182 -6.25 -11.68 17.47
CA ARG A 182 -7.55 -11.57 16.81
C ARG A 182 -7.36 -11.78 15.31
N PRO A 183 -7.03 -13.01 14.88
CA PRO A 183 -6.74 -13.28 13.49
C PRO A 183 -7.96 -13.00 12.63
N THR A 184 -7.71 -12.29 11.54
CA THR A 184 -8.69 -12.06 10.49
C THR A 184 -9.01 -13.40 9.82
N ALA A 185 -10.25 -13.88 9.96
CA ALA A 185 -10.71 -15.10 9.31
C ALA A 185 -10.82 -14.89 7.78
N SER A 186 -9.70 -15.01 7.09
CA SER A 186 -9.56 -14.91 5.64
C SER A 186 -9.16 -16.28 5.08
N PRO A 187 -9.97 -16.90 4.19
CA PRO A 187 -9.65 -18.17 3.55
C PRO A 187 -8.27 -18.20 2.89
N HIS A 188 -7.86 -17.13 2.19
CA HIS A 188 -6.54 -17.10 1.55
C HIS A 188 -5.40 -16.93 2.56
N ALA A 189 -5.60 -16.19 3.66
CA ALA A 189 -4.61 -16.12 4.73
C ALA A 189 -4.46 -17.48 5.45
N MET A 190 -5.57 -18.17 5.70
CA MET A 190 -5.54 -19.55 6.22
C MET A 190 -4.92 -20.53 5.24
N GLY A 191 -5.09 -20.31 3.93
CA GLY A 191 -4.40 -21.06 2.88
C GLY A 191 -2.88 -20.91 2.95
N TYR A 192 -2.37 -19.70 3.23
CA TYR A 192 -0.94 -19.47 3.47
C TYR A 192 -0.44 -20.23 4.72
N THR A 193 -1.19 -20.15 5.84
CA THR A 193 -0.84 -20.90 7.05
C THR A 193 -0.81 -22.41 6.80
N GLU A 194 -1.84 -22.97 6.17
CA GLU A 194 -1.90 -24.39 5.80
C GLU A 194 -0.74 -24.78 4.89
N TRP A 195 -0.37 -23.93 3.92
CA TRP A 195 0.76 -24.18 3.03
C TRP A 195 2.09 -24.29 3.80
N VAL A 196 2.33 -23.38 4.76
CA VAL A 196 3.54 -23.40 5.61
C VAL A 196 3.54 -24.64 6.51
N LEU A 197 2.41 -24.99 7.12
CA LEU A 197 2.29 -26.18 7.95
C LEU A 197 2.50 -27.47 7.14
N ARG A 198 2.07 -27.50 5.87
CA ARG A 198 2.37 -28.61 4.96
C ARG A 198 3.87 -28.72 4.64
N ALA A 199 4.59 -27.60 4.49
CA ALA A 199 6.04 -27.61 4.29
C ALA A 199 6.80 -28.17 5.50
N LEU A 200 6.24 -27.99 6.70
CA LEU A 200 6.78 -28.55 7.96
C LEU A 200 6.32 -29.97 8.22
N ARG A 201 5.39 -30.52 7.44
CA ARG A 201 4.85 -31.85 7.68
C ARG A 201 5.90 -32.90 7.34
N GLY A 202 6.13 -33.84 8.27
CA GLY A 202 7.09 -34.93 8.07
C GLY A 202 8.51 -34.64 8.57
N THR A 203 8.76 -33.46 9.15
CA THR A 203 10.06 -33.11 9.77
C THR A 203 10.20 -33.67 11.20
N GLY A 204 9.17 -34.32 11.74
CA GLY A 204 9.17 -34.82 13.13
C GLY A 204 8.84 -33.76 14.20
N LEU A 205 8.68 -32.49 13.82
CA LEU A 205 8.25 -31.45 14.75
C LEU A 205 6.84 -31.74 15.30
N PRO A 206 6.60 -31.56 16.60
CA PRO A 206 5.26 -31.67 17.16
C PRO A 206 4.35 -30.52 16.68
N PRO A 207 3.02 -30.68 16.66
CA PRO A 207 2.09 -29.70 16.09
C PRO A 207 2.24 -28.27 16.66
N HIS A 208 2.49 -28.14 17.96
CA HIS A 208 2.70 -26.83 18.59
C HIS A 208 3.98 -26.16 18.09
N ALA A 209 5.06 -26.91 17.85
CA ALA A 209 6.32 -26.38 17.33
C ALA A 209 6.18 -25.96 15.86
N MET A 210 5.36 -26.66 15.07
CA MET A 210 5.04 -26.24 13.70
C MET A 210 4.31 -24.89 13.69
N LEU A 211 3.33 -24.70 14.59
CA LEU A 211 2.60 -23.44 14.69
C LEU A 211 3.49 -22.31 15.21
N HIS A 212 4.32 -22.56 16.23
CA HIS A 212 5.30 -21.58 16.70
C HIS A 212 6.27 -21.18 15.59
N THR A 213 6.77 -22.15 14.80
CA THR A 213 7.64 -21.88 13.65
C THR A 213 6.97 -20.95 12.64
N HIS A 214 5.71 -21.24 12.29
CA HIS A 214 4.92 -20.38 11.40
C HIS A 214 4.76 -18.96 11.96
N LEU A 215 4.35 -18.83 13.22
CA LEU A 215 4.12 -17.53 13.85
C LEU A 215 5.41 -16.73 14.02
N THR A 216 6.53 -17.38 14.36
CA THR A 216 7.84 -16.74 14.47
C THR A 216 8.30 -16.19 13.12
N LEU A 217 8.23 -16.98 12.05
CA LEU A 217 8.59 -16.51 10.71
C LEU A 217 7.66 -15.39 10.23
N PHE A 218 6.36 -15.52 10.47
CA PHE A 218 5.40 -14.48 10.11
C PHE A 218 5.69 -13.16 10.84
N ALA A 219 5.92 -13.22 12.16
CA ALA A 219 6.24 -12.04 12.97
C ALA A 219 7.57 -11.41 12.57
N TYR A 220 8.58 -12.22 12.23
CA TYR A 220 9.87 -11.74 11.74
C TYR A 220 9.72 -10.97 10.41
N VAL A 221 9.07 -11.58 9.41
CA VAL A 221 8.83 -10.94 8.09
C VAL A 221 8.02 -9.65 8.27
N GLN A 222 7.00 -9.69 9.14
CA GLN A 222 6.17 -8.53 9.44
C GLN A 222 6.96 -7.41 10.13
N GLY A 223 7.87 -7.74 11.06
CA GLY A 223 8.71 -6.76 11.75
C GLY A 223 9.63 -6.01 10.80
N VAL A 224 10.29 -6.73 9.88
CA VAL A 224 11.13 -6.10 8.85
C VAL A 224 10.29 -5.24 7.89
N ALA A 225 9.11 -5.72 7.48
CA ALA A 225 8.21 -4.96 6.64
C ALA A 225 7.63 -3.70 7.32
N LEU A 226 7.41 -3.76 8.65
CA LEU A 226 6.97 -2.60 9.43
C LEU A 226 8.04 -1.51 9.47
N ALA A 227 9.32 -1.88 9.61
CA ALA A 227 10.42 -0.91 9.55
C ALA A 227 10.44 -0.18 8.20
N ALA A 228 10.26 -0.92 7.09
CA ALA A 228 10.17 -0.31 5.76
C ALA A 228 8.95 0.62 5.59
N ASP A 229 7.78 0.25 6.13
CA ASP A 229 6.58 1.08 6.11
C ASP A 229 6.77 2.38 6.90
N MET A 230 7.43 2.29 8.07
CA MET A 230 7.76 3.45 8.89
C MET A 230 8.71 4.41 8.18
N GLU A 231 9.74 3.90 7.51
CA GLU A 231 10.66 4.73 6.73
C GLU A 231 9.96 5.42 5.56
N ALA A 232 9.13 4.69 4.82
CA ALA A 232 8.33 5.26 3.73
C ALA A 232 7.40 6.39 4.24
N GLN A 233 6.83 6.25 5.44
CA GLN A 233 6.01 7.29 6.05
C GLN A 233 6.85 8.49 6.51
N ALA A 234 8.02 8.25 7.11
CA ALA A 234 8.94 9.31 7.53
C ALA A 234 9.39 10.17 6.35
N LEU A 235 9.70 9.56 5.21
CA LEU A 235 10.00 10.26 3.96
C LEU A 235 8.81 11.11 3.48
N GLN A 236 7.58 10.59 3.54
CA GLN A 236 6.39 11.35 3.15
C GLN A 236 6.14 12.57 4.04
N ASP A 237 6.35 12.42 5.35
CA ASP A 237 6.06 13.46 6.35
C ASP A 237 7.15 14.54 6.38
N THR A 238 8.42 14.15 6.24
CA THR A 238 9.57 15.06 6.37
C THR A 238 10.15 15.51 5.04
N GLY A 239 9.96 14.74 3.97
CA GLY A 239 10.58 14.95 2.66
C GLY A 239 12.07 14.60 2.60
N LEU A 240 12.63 14.00 3.66
CA LEU A 240 14.04 13.59 3.74
C LEU A 240 14.15 12.08 3.58
N SER A 241 15.10 11.64 2.78
CA SER A 241 15.53 10.24 2.76
C SER A 241 16.23 9.85 4.06
N GLU A 242 16.34 8.55 4.32
CA GLU A 242 17.12 7.98 5.44
C GLU A 242 18.53 8.57 5.52
N GLU A 243 19.26 8.58 4.39
CA GLU A 243 20.62 9.10 4.29
C GLU A 243 20.68 10.60 4.66
N GLU A 244 19.81 11.42 4.06
CA GLU A 244 19.74 12.86 4.36
C GLU A 244 19.36 13.13 5.81
N TRP A 245 18.44 12.33 6.37
CA TRP A 245 18.06 12.43 7.77
C TRP A 245 19.24 12.06 8.67
N MET A 246 19.97 11.00 8.35
CA MET A 246 21.14 10.56 9.13
C MET A 246 22.25 11.61 9.09
N THR A 247 22.61 12.14 7.92
CA THR A 247 23.58 13.23 7.78
C THR A 247 23.14 14.47 8.57
N ARG A 248 21.86 14.83 8.52
CA ARG A 248 21.35 16.00 9.25
C ARG A 248 21.41 15.83 10.78
N ASN A 249 21.28 14.60 11.26
CA ASN A 249 21.27 14.27 12.69
C ASN A 249 22.61 13.74 13.22
N GLU A 250 23.63 13.61 12.37
CA GLU A 250 24.99 13.14 12.74
C GLU A 250 25.55 13.85 13.99
N PRO A 251 25.49 15.19 14.14
CA PRO A 251 26.01 15.85 15.34
C PRO A 251 25.31 15.43 16.64
N GLN A 252 24.03 15.05 16.55
CA GLN A 252 23.27 14.56 17.69
C GLN A 252 23.71 13.14 18.08
N PHE A 253 23.95 12.26 17.09
CA PHE A 253 24.47 10.91 17.33
C PHE A 253 25.91 10.94 17.88
N GLU A 254 26.76 11.82 17.38
CA GLU A 254 28.11 12.03 17.90
C GLU A 254 28.10 12.49 19.36
N ALA A 255 27.21 13.42 19.73
CA ALA A 255 27.08 13.91 21.11
C ALA A 255 26.66 12.80 22.09
N VAL A 256 25.87 11.82 21.66
CA VAL A 256 25.50 10.64 22.47
C VAL A 256 26.68 9.66 22.58
N SER A 257 27.43 9.50 21.49
CA SER A 257 28.54 8.52 21.40
C SER A 257 29.79 8.94 22.17
N THR A 258 30.16 10.23 22.12
CA THR A 258 31.37 10.79 22.73
C THR A 258 31.38 10.77 24.27
N GLY A 259 30.23 10.48 24.91
CA GLY A 259 30.16 10.33 26.36
C GLY A 259 30.80 9.04 26.91
N GLY A 260 31.25 8.11 26.06
CA GLY A 260 31.87 6.84 26.48
C GLY A 260 30.91 5.83 27.11
N HIS A 261 29.60 6.09 27.08
CA HIS A 261 28.56 5.26 27.69
C HIS A 261 28.23 3.99 26.87
N PHE A 262 28.61 3.94 25.59
CA PHE A 262 28.23 2.87 24.66
C PHE A 262 29.45 2.27 23.91
N PRO A 263 30.45 1.73 24.63
CA PRO A 263 31.72 1.32 24.02
C PRO A 263 31.57 0.21 22.97
N VAL A 264 30.69 -0.76 23.19
CA VAL A 264 30.43 -1.85 22.22
C VAL A 264 29.70 -1.34 20.98
N LEU A 265 28.76 -0.42 21.13
CA LEU A 265 28.04 0.16 19.99
C LEU A 265 28.99 0.99 19.14
N HIS A 266 29.86 1.78 19.77
CA HIS A 266 30.84 2.60 19.09
C HIS A 266 31.83 1.76 18.28
N SER A 267 32.33 0.65 18.82
CA SER A 267 33.31 -0.20 18.11
C SER A 267 32.75 -0.82 16.83
N LEU A 268 31.43 -0.91 16.67
CA LEU A 268 30.78 -1.40 15.44
C LEU A 268 30.90 -0.41 14.27
N PHE A 269 31.00 0.90 14.56
CA PHE A 269 31.09 1.96 13.55
C PHE A 269 32.55 2.41 13.28
N GLU A 270 33.52 1.95 14.08
CA GLU A 270 34.95 2.27 13.89
C GLU A 270 35.61 1.52 12.72
N HIS A 271 35.04 0.37 12.32
CA HIS A 271 35.69 -0.58 11.41
C HIS A 271 34.92 -0.86 10.12
N ASP A 272 33.64 -0.47 10.04
CA ASP A 272 32.78 -0.56 8.87
C ASP A 272 31.77 0.59 8.91
N ASP A 273 31.47 1.19 7.75
CA ASP A 273 30.27 2.02 7.57
C ASP A 273 29.06 1.07 7.64
N PHE A 274 28.59 0.77 8.84
CA PHE A 274 27.40 -0.05 9.04
C PHE A 274 26.17 0.70 8.51
N GLU A 275 25.75 0.37 7.29
CA GLU A 275 24.49 0.81 6.70
C GLU A 275 23.41 -0.25 6.94
N LEU A 276 22.27 0.17 7.50
CA LEU A 276 21.17 -0.75 7.78
C LEU A 276 20.38 -1.05 6.51
N ASP A 277 20.79 -2.10 5.79
CA ASP A 277 20.02 -2.60 4.66
C ASP A 277 18.94 -3.60 5.10
N LEU A 278 17.66 -3.24 4.88
CA LEU A 278 16.51 -4.09 5.23
C LEU A 278 16.39 -5.38 4.39
N ASP A 279 16.93 -5.43 3.17
CA ASP A 279 17.06 -6.66 2.38
C ASP A 279 18.09 -7.59 3.02
N VAL A 280 19.25 -7.06 3.39
CA VAL A 280 20.31 -7.83 4.07
C VAL A 280 19.83 -8.31 5.43
N LEU A 281 19.18 -7.45 6.22
CA LEU A 281 18.60 -7.81 7.51
C LEU A 281 17.58 -8.94 7.37
N PHE A 282 16.73 -8.88 6.34
CA PHE A 282 15.74 -9.92 6.04
C PHE A 282 16.38 -11.27 5.73
N GLU A 283 17.36 -11.34 4.83
CA GLU A 283 18.00 -12.60 4.47
C GLU A 283 18.85 -13.14 5.64
N PHE A 284 19.54 -12.27 6.38
CA PHE A 284 20.30 -12.68 7.56
C PHE A 284 19.41 -13.33 8.63
N GLY A 285 18.35 -12.65 9.07
CA GLY A 285 17.49 -13.16 10.13
C GLY A 285 16.62 -14.35 9.67
N LEU A 286 16.25 -14.41 8.39
CA LEU A 286 15.60 -15.59 7.80
C LEU A 286 16.53 -16.81 7.93
N HIS A 287 17.77 -16.72 7.45
CA HIS A 287 18.71 -17.83 7.54
C HIS A 287 18.97 -18.24 8.99
N ARG A 288 19.22 -17.29 9.91
CA ARG A 288 19.42 -17.61 11.33
C ARG A 288 18.23 -18.30 11.98
N THR A 289 17.01 -17.86 11.64
CA THR A 289 15.78 -18.50 12.14
C THR A 289 15.64 -19.92 11.61
N LEU A 290 15.90 -20.13 10.32
CA LEU A 290 15.86 -21.46 9.70
C LEU A 290 16.95 -22.40 10.23
N ASP A 291 18.15 -21.88 10.49
CA ASP A 291 19.24 -22.65 11.10
C ASP A 291 18.85 -23.14 12.51
N GLY A 292 18.18 -22.30 13.30
CA GLY A 292 17.61 -22.71 14.59
C GLY A 292 16.53 -23.79 14.47
N ILE A 293 15.70 -23.73 13.42
CA ILE A 293 14.67 -24.75 13.14
C ILE A 293 15.31 -26.07 12.70
N ALA A 294 16.39 -26.05 11.92
CA ALA A 294 17.11 -27.24 11.51
C ALA A 294 17.61 -28.05 12.72
N VAL A 295 18.13 -27.36 13.74
CA VAL A 295 18.53 -27.98 15.02
C VAL A 295 17.36 -28.68 15.71
N MET A 296 16.16 -28.08 15.71
CA MET A 296 14.95 -28.71 16.28
C MET A 296 14.49 -29.95 15.51
N ILE A 297 14.72 -29.98 14.19
CA ILE A 297 14.38 -31.10 13.30
C ILE A 297 15.44 -32.22 13.41
N GLY A 298 16.62 -31.93 13.97
CA GLY A 298 17.74 -32.87 14.02
C GLY A 298 18.58 -32.87 12.74
N GLU A 299 18.41 -31.87 11.88
CA GLU A 299 19.30 -31.60 10.76
C GLU A 299 20.41 -30.66 11.26
N THR A 300 21.64 -31.16 11.39
CA THR A 300 22.79 -30.27 11.66
C THR A 300 22.98 -29.37 10.44
N SER A 301 22.92 -28.04 10.63
CA SER A 301 23.25 -27.07 9.58
C SER A 301 24.61 -27.43 8.96
N ALA A 302 24.61 -27.75 7.67
CA ALA A 302 25.81 -28.00 6.88
C ALA A 302 26.55 -26.69 6.57
#